data_AF-A0A1I0MQ88-F1
#
_entry.id   AF-A0A1I0MQ88-F1
#
_cell.length_a   1.000
_cell.length_b   1.000
_cell.length_c   1.000
_cell.angle_alpha   90.00
_cell.angle_beta   90.00
_cell.angle_gamma   90.00
#
_symmetry.space_group_name_H-M   'P 1'
#
loop_
_entity.id
_entity.type
_entity.pdbx_description
1 polymer ?
#
loop_
_entity_poly.entity_id
_entity_poly.type
_entity_poly.pdbx_seq_one_letter_code
_entity_poly.pdbx_strand_id
1 'polypeptide(L)'
;MKLTDVDERAVTRFLPGDVLAILALVLVGTVQHGTLNPQHYAGVLLPFLVGWLAAAPLVGAYSSRAAESSRAALLLAAGTWLLGDLVGQLLRNTSLFPGNADPTFFLVMFLVGALLLSVVRFGSLVVADLVGN
;
A
#
# COMPACT_ATOMS: atom_id res chain seq x y z
N MET A 1 8.50 25.92 -4.22
CA MET A 1 8.61 24.54 -3.69
C MET A 1 7.33 23.82 -4.05
N LYS A 2 7.34 22.87 -4.99
CA LYS A 2 6.15 22.02 -5.22
C LYS A 2 6.04 21.07 -4.03
N LEU A 3 4.89 21.03 -3.35
CA LEU A 3 4.71 20.22 -2.15
C LEU A 3 4.91 18.72 -2.41
N THR A 4 4.78 18.27 -3.65
CA THR A 4 4.93 16.87 -4.06
C THR A 4 5.40 16.78 -5.51
N ASP A 5 6.42 15.97 -5.79
CA ASP A 5 6.79 15.57 -7.16
C ASP A 5 5.91 14.38 -7.57
N VAL A 6 4.67 14.62 -7.99
CA VAL A 6 3.77 13.57 -8.47
C VAL A 6 3.82 13.52 -9.99
N ASP A 7 4.08 12.34 -10.52
CA ASP A 7 4.13 12.06 -11.96
C ASP A 7 2.92 11.21 -12.37
N GLU A 8 2.16 11.69 -13.36
CA GLU A 8 0.96 11.02 -13.88
C GLU A 8 1.24 9.62 -14.44
N ARG A 9 2.40 9.41 -15.07
CA ARG A 9 2.81 8.12 -15.60
C ARG A 9 3.10 7.15 -14.46
N ALA A 10 3.77 7.62 -13.40
CA ALA A 10 4.03 6.81 -12.21
C ALA A 10 2.72 6.43 -11.50
N VAL A 11 1.77 7.37 -11.37
CA VAL A 11 0.42 7.08 -10.85
C VAL A 11 -0.25 6.00 -11.69
N THR A 12 -0.34 6.19 -13.00
CA THR A 12 -1.03 5.25 -13.91
C THR A 12 -0.39 3.86 -13.88
N ARG A 13 0.94 3.78 -13.80
CA ARG A 13 1.68 2.50 -13.81
C ARG A 13 1.56 1.71 -12.50
N PHE A 14 1.59 2.40 -11.35
CA PHE A 14 1.73 1.74 -10.05
C PHE A 14 0.45 1.70 -9.22
N LEU A 15 -0.37 2.77 -9.24
CA LEU A 15 -1.53 2.90 -8.35
C LEU A 15 -2.53 1.74 -8.45
N PRO A 16 -2.91 1.24 -9.64
CA PRO A 16 -3.86 0.12 -9.72
C PRO A 16 -3.34 -1.15 -9.05
N GLY A 17 -2.05 -1.48 -9.26
CA GLY A 17 -1.41 -2.63 -8.64
C GLY A 17 -1.29 -2.47 -7.13
N ASP A 18 -0.90 -1.28 -6.66
CA ASP A 18 -0.79 -0.99 -5.23
C ASP A 18 -2.14 -1.15 -4.51
N VAL A 19 -3.22 -0.60 -5.08
CA VAL A 19 -4.58 -0.71 -4.52
C VAL A 19 -5.05 -2.16 -4.51
N LEU A 20 -4.83 -2.91 -5.60
CA LEU A 20 -5.17 -4.33 -5.67
C LEU A 20 -4.39 -5.17 -4.66
N ALA A 21 -3.11 -4.86 -4.43
CA ALA A 21 -2.29 -5.53 -3.42
C ALA A 21 -2.85 -5.30 -2.00
N ILE A 22 -3.24 -4.07 -1.66
CA ILE A 22 -3.82 -3.76 -0.35
C ILE A 22 -5.19 -4.42 -0.16
N LEU A 23 -6.04 -4.41 -1.19
CA LEU A 23 -7.31 -5.14 -1.20
C LEU A 23 -7.09 -6.63 -0.96
N ALA A 24 -6.19 -7.25 -1.72
CA ALA A 24 -5.89 -8.67 -1.63
C ALA A 24 -5.31 -9.04 -0.26
N LEU A 25 -4.39 -8.24 0.28
CA LEU A 25 -3.81 -8.45 1.60
C LEU A 25 -4.88 -8.54 2.68
N VAL A 26 -5.77 -7.55 2.74
CA VAL A 26 -6.84 -7.50 3.76
C VAL A 26 -7.87 -8.60 3.52
N LEU A 27 -8.17 -8.92 2.26
CA LEU A 27 -9.13 -9.97 1.92
C LEU A 27 -8.60 -11.33 2.38
N VAL A 28 -7.36 -11.66 2.02
CA VAL A 28 -6.72 -12.91 2.43
C VAL A 28 -6.62 -12.99 3.96
N GLY A 29 -6.23 -11.91 4.64
CA GLY A 29 -6.18 -11.88 6.10
C GLY A 29 -7.54 -12.13 6.75
N THR A 30 -8.60 -11.46 6.29
CA THR A 30 -9.96 -11.65 6.82
C THR A 30 -10.53 -13.04 6.54
N VAL A 31 -10.19 -13.66 5.39
CA VAL A 31 -10.51 -15.07 5.11
C VAL A 31 -9.76 -16.00 6.08
N GLN A 32 -8.45 -15.81 6.25
CA GLN A 32 -7.62 -16.65 7.12
C GLN A 32 -8.06 -16.61 8.59
N HIS A 33 -8.52 -15.45 9.06
CA HIS A 33 -9.04 -15.28 10.42
C HIS A 33 -10.52 -15.67 10.57
N GLY A 34 -11.20 -16.08 9.50
CA GLY A 34 -12.63 -16.44 9.54
C GLY A 34 -13.55 -15.26 9.86
N THR A 35 -13.10 -14.02 9.60
CA THR A 35 -13.84 -12.79 9.91
C THR A 35 -14.45 -12.11 8.69
N LEU A 36 -14.30 -12.71 7.50
CA LEU A 36 -14.78 -12.13 6.24
C LEU A 36 -16.29 -11.89 6.28
N ASN A 37 -16.66 -10.61 6.33
CA ASN A 37 -17.96 -10.08 5.98
C ASN A 37 -17.76 -8.65 5.43
N PRO A 38 -18.70 -8.08 4.66
CA PRO A 38 -18.49 -6.80 3.99
C PRO A 38 -18.13 -5.65 4.93
N GLN A 39 -18.79 -5.56 6.09
CA GLN A 39 -18.56 -4.50 7.06
C GLN A 39 -17.18 -4.61 7.72
N HIS A 40 -16.82 -5.81 8.17
CA HIS A 40 -15.52 -6.03 8.81
C HIS A 40 -14.37 -5.86 7.81
N TYR A 41 -14.51 -6.39 6.60
CA TYR A 41 -13.53 -6.19 5.53
C TYR A 41 -13.29 -4.71 5.23
N ALA A 42 -14.36 -3.93 5.04
CA ALA A 42 -14.25 -2.49 4.83
C ALA A 42 -13.62 -1.78 6.05
N GLY A 43 -14.01 -2.18 7.26
CA GLY A 43 -13.47 -1.62 8.50
C GLY A 43 -11.97 -1.88 8.69
N VAL A 44 -11.44 -3.00 8.21
CA VAL A 44 -9.99 -3.26 8.22
C VAL A 44 -9.31 -2.55 7.05
N LEU A 45 -9.90 -2.57 5.86
CA LEU A 45 -9.30 -2.05 4.62
C LEU A 45 -9.13 -0.53 4.61
N LEU A 46 -10.19 0.21 4.97
CA LEU A 46 -10.23 1.68 4.83
C LEU A 46 -9.08 2.38 5.57
N PRO A 47 -8.75 2.02 6.82
CA PRO A 47 -7.57 2.57 7.51
C PRO A 47 -6.28 2.48 6.71
N PHE A 48 -6.01 1.35 6.06
CA PHE A 48 -4.78 1.13 5.30
C PHE A 48 -4.78 1.85 3.95
N LEU A 49 -5.92 1.93 3.26
CA LEU A 49 -6.04 2.75 2.05
C LEU A 49 -5.86 4.24 2.36
N VAL A 50 -6.47 4.73 3.44
CA VAL A 50 -6.27 6.12 3.90
C VAL A 50 -4.80 6.36 4.25
N GLY A 51 -4.18 5.44 5.00
CA GLY A 51 -2.76 5.52 5.34
C GLY A 51 -1.87 5.55 4.11
N TRP A 52 -2.09 4.65 3.15
CA TRP A 52 -1.34 4.63 1.90
C TRP A 52 -1.47 5.93 1.11
N LEU A 53 -2.70 6.41 0.89
CA LEU A 53 -2.96 7.63 0.12
C LEU A 53 -2.43 8.89 0.81
N ALA A 54 -2.41 8.93 2.15
CA ALA A 54 -1.82 10.02 2.91
C ALA A 54 -0.27 9.98 2.86
N ALA A 55 0.33 8.80 2.96
CA ALA A 55 1.78 8.62 2.96
C ALA A 55 2.40 8.78 1.57
N ALA A 56 1.71 8.34 0.51
CA ALA A 56 2.20 8.31 -0.86
C ALA A 56 2.78 9.64 -1.36
N PRO A 57 2.10 10.80 -1.23
CA PRO A 57 2.66 12.09 -1.63
C PRO A 57 3.86 12.52 -0.78
N LEU A 58 3.93 12.12 0.50
CA LEU A 58 4.97 12.52 1.44
C LEU A 58 6.28 11.77 1.18
N VAL A 59 6.18 10.48 0.86
CA VAL A 59 7.35 9.62 0.58
C VAL A 59 7.76 9.68 -0.89
N GLY A 60 6.83 10.01 -1.79
CA GLY A 60 7.08 10.04 -3.23
C GLY A 60 6.79 8.71 -3.94
N ALA A 61 5.78 7.96 -3.47
CA ALA A 61 5.39 6.66 -4.03
C ALA A 61 5.07 6.71 -5.53
N TYR A 62 4.63 7.87 -6.01
CA TYR A 62 4.23 8.16 -7.39
C TYR A 62 5.04 9.33 -7.98
N SER A 63 6.30 9.45 -7.58
CA SER A 63 7.24 10.43 -8.16
C SER A 63 7.88 9.96 -9.44
N SER A 64 8.47 10.89 -10.19
CA SER A 64 9.30 10.59 -11.36
C SER A 64 10.40 9.58 -11.02
N ARG A 65 11.06 9.77 -9.87
CA ARG A 65 12.04 8.85 -9.27
C ARG A 65 11.53 7.42 -9.09
N ALA A 66 10.25 7.24 -8.75
CA ALA A 66 9.68 5.90 -8.61
C ALA A 66 9.66 5.14 -9.96
N ALA A 67 9.64 5.85 -11.09
CA ALA A 67 9.68 5.27 -12.43
C ALA A 67 11.11 5.12 -12.98
N GLU A 68 12.11 5.80 -12.42
CA GLU A 68 13.50 5.79 -12.91
C GLU A 68 14.24 4.46 -12.70
N SER A 69 13.87 3.68 -11.68
CA SER A 69 14.52 2.40 -11.43
C SER A 69 13.66 1.45 -10.59
N SER A 70 13.86 0.14 -10.82
CA SER A 70 13.24 -0.92 -9.99
C SER A 70 13.53 -0.71 -8.50
N ARG A 71 14.78 -0.40 -8.14
CA ARG A 71 15.16 -0.17 -6.74
C ARG A 71 14.39 0.98 -6.12
N ALA A 72 14.23 2.10 -6.83
CA ALA A 72 13.46 3.24 -6.34
C ALA A 72 11.97 2.90 -6.20
N ALA A 73 11.37 2.23 -7.18
CA ALA A 73 9.98 1.79 -7.15
C ALA A 73 9.67 0.97 -5.89
N LEU A 74 10.54 0.01 -5.56
CA LEU A 74 10.40 -0.88 -4.41
C LEU A 74 10.62 -0.16 -3.08
N LEU A 75 11.73 0.59 -2.93
CA LEU A 75 12.05 1.26 -1.67
C LEU A 75 11.04 2.36 -1.32
N LEU A 76 10.58 3.13 -2.31
CA LEU A 76 9.57 4.16 -2.08
C LEU A 76 8.22 3.55 -1.72
N ALA A 77 7.86 2.42 -2.32
CA ALA A 77 6.64 1.69 -1.95
C ALA A 77 6.71 1.14 -0.52
N ALA A 78 7.82 0.48 -0.16
CA ALA A 78 8.01 -0.06 1.18
C ALA A 78 8.02 1.06 2.24
N GLY A 79 8.68 2.19 1.97
CA GLY A 79 8.66 3.36 2.86
C GLY A 79 7.27 3.99 3.00
N THR A 80 6.53 4.06 1.89
CA THR A 80 5.13 4.52 1.89
C THR A 80 4.25 3.58 2.70
N TRP A 81 4.44 2.27 2.52
CA TRP A 81 3.69 1.25 3.25
C TRP A 81 3.99 1.28 4.74
N LEU A 82 5.24 1.50 5.15
CA LEU A 82 5.59 1.65 6.56
C LEU A 82 4.78 2.76 7.25
N LEU A 83 4.71 3.94 6.61
CA LEU A 83 3.91 5.05 7.12
C LEU A 83 2.40 4.78 7.00
N GLY A 84 1.97 4.15 5.91
CA GLY A 84 0.56 3.81 5.68
C GLY A 84 0.03 2.78 6.67
N ASP A 85 0.82 1.75 6.99
CA ASP A 85 0.54 0.76 8.02
C ASP A 85 0.47 1.42 9.39
N LEU A 86 1.43 2.27 9.73
CA LEU A 86 1.38 3.05 10.98
C LEU A 86 0.09 3.86 11.10
N VAL A 87 -0.28 4.62 10.07
CA VAL A 87 -1.55 5.38 10.05
C VAL A 87 -2.76 4.44 10.16
N GLY A 88 -2.75 3.33 9.43
CA GLY A 88 -3.81 2.33 9.48
C GLY A 88 -3.99 1.74 10.88
N GLN A 89 -2.91 1.38 11.57
CA GLN A 89 -3.00 0.90 12.95
C GLN A 89 -3.51 1.96 13.92
N LEU A 90 -3.05 3.21 13.79
CA LEU A 90 -3.51 4.32 14.64
C LEU A 90 -5.02 4.55 14.48
N LEU A 91 -5.53 4.51 13.25
CA LEU A 91 -6.96 4.58 12.99
C LEU A 91 -7.72 3.38 13.58
N ARG A 92 -7.15 2.19 13.48
CA ARG A 92 -7.68 0.95 14.11
C ARG A 92 -7.57 0.93 15.63
N ASN A 93 -6.89 1.89 16.25
CA ASN A 93 -6.86 2.08 17.70
C ASN A 93 -8.02 2.97 18.19
N THR A 94 -8.90 3.41 17.30
CA THR A 94 -10.07 4.23 17.63
C THR A 94 -11.34 3.37 17.69
N SER A 95 -12.43 3.91 18.23
CA SER A 95 -13.74 3.24 18.21
C SER A 95 -14.40 3.20 16.82
N LEU A 96 -13.82 3.85 15.81
CA LEU A 96 -14.38 3.92 14.45
C LEU A 96 -14.08 2.68 13.60
N PHE A 97 -12.98 1.99 13.90
CA PHE A 97 -12.49 0.88 13.09
C PHE A 97 -12.16 -0.34 13.96
N PRO A 98 -12.44 -1.56 13.50
CA PRO A 98 -12.13 -2.77 14.26
C PRO A 98 -10.62 -2.99 14.39
N GLY A 99 -10.16 -3.13 15.62
CA GLY A 99 -8.75 -3.38 15.94
C GLY A 99 -8.38 -2.82 17.31
N ASN A 100 -7.08 -2.79 17.56
CA ASN A 100 -6.48 -2.37 18.83
C ASN A 100 -5.00 -1.98 18.68
N ALA A 101 -4.54 -1.64 17.46
CA ALA A 101 -3.13 -1.43 17.12
C ALA A 101 -2.18 -2.53 17.67
N ASP A 102 -2.56 -3.79 17.50
CA ASP A 102 -1.75 -4.94 17.93
C ASP A 102 -0.35 -4.93 17.26
N PRO A 103 0.76 -5.01 18.03
CA PRO A 103 2.11 -4.98 17.48
C PRO A 103 2.45 -6.14 16.53
N THR A 104 1.88 -7.33 16.78
CA THR A 104 2.06 -8.49 15.89
C THR A 104 1.36 -8.24 14.57
N PHE A 105 0.14 -7.69 14.64
CA PHE A 105 -0.60 -7.32 13.44
C PHE A 105 0.11 -6.22 12.63
N PHE A 106 0.71 -5.21 13.29
CA PHE A 106 1.58 -4.23 12.62
C PHE A 106 2.73 -4.94 11.87
N LEU A 107 3.47 -5.83 12.55
CA LEU A 107 4.61 -6.49 11.93
C LEU A 107 4.21 -7.34 10.71
N VAL A 108 3.12 -8.11 10.82
CA VAL A 108 2.61 -8.93 9.71
C VAL A 108 2.10 -8.06 8.56
N MET A 109 1.32 -7.02 8.86
CA MET A 109 0.83 -6.09 7.84
C MET A 109 1.98 -5.41 7.11
N PHE A 110 2.99 -4.92 7.82
CA PHE A 110 4.17 -4.33 7.23
C PHE A 110 4.90 -5.32 6.32
N LEU A 111 5.28 -6.49 6.82
CA LEU A 111 6.11 -7.44 6.07
C LEU A 111 5.40 -8.02 4.85
N VAL A 112 4.16 -8.49 5.01
CA VAL A 112 3.40 -9.10 3.92
C VAL A 112 2.96 -8.03 2.91
N GLY A 113 2.54 -6.86 3.38
CA GLY A 113 2.18 -5.76 2.49
C GLY A 113 3.37 -5.20 1.72
N ALA A 114 4.53 -5.02 2.35
CA ALA A 114 5.75 -4.59 1.67
C ALA A 114 6.18 -5.60 0.60
N LEU A 115 6.06 -6.90 0.88
CA LEU A 115 6.32 -7.96 -0.09
C LEU A 115 5.34 -7.89 -1.27
N LEU A 116 4.03 -7.84 -1.00
CA LEU A 116 3.00 -7.79 -2.05
C LEU A 116 3.14 -6.54 -2.93
N LEU A 117 3.33 -5.38 -2.32
CA LEU A 117 3.57 -4.11 -3.02
C LEU A 117 4.84 -4.18 -3.88
N SER A 118 5.89 -4.80 -3.35
CA SER A 118 7.12 -5.02 -4.12
C SER A 118 6.89 -5.90 -5.34
N VAL A 119 6.14 -6.99 -5.18
CA VAL A 119 5.80 -7.92 -6.26
C VAL A 119 4.96 -7.23 -7.35
N VAL A 120 3.90 -6.52 -6.99
CA VAL A 120 3.05 -5.85 -7.99
C VAL A 120 3.81 -4.73 -8.70
N ARG A 121 4.66 -3.96 -8.01
CA ARG A 121 5.48 -2.93 -8.67
C ARG A 121 6.51 -3.52 -9.61
N PHE A 122 7.19 -4.58 -9.20
CA PHE A 122 8.09 -5.30 -10.09
C PHE A 122 7.35 -5.85 -11.30
N GLY A 123 6.16 -6.44 -11.10
CA GLY A 123 5.29 -6.90 -12.20
C GLY A 123 4.91 -5.78 -13.17
N SER A 124 4.47 -4.63 -12.67
CA SER A 124 4.18 -3.44 -13.50
C SER A 124 5.41 -2.94 -14.27
N LEU A 125 6.61 -3.10 -13.71
CA LEU A 125 7.84 -2.75 -14.40
C LEU A 125 8.09 -3.69 -15.58
N VAL A 126 8.07 -5.00 -15.32
CA VAL A 126 8.25 -6.06 -16.32
C VAL A 126 7.22 -5.95 -17.45
N VAL A 127 5.95 -5.71 -17.12
CA VAL A 127 4.90 -5.58 -18.14
C VAL A 127 5.19 -4.41 -19.07
N ALA A 128 5.57 -3.25 -18.52
CA ALA A 128 5.92 -2.07 -19.33
C ALA A 128 7.14 -2.32 -20.24
N ASP A 129 8.17 -3.01 -19.74
CA ASP A 129 9.33 -3.40 -20.55
C ASP A 129 8.91 -4.32 -21.72
N LEU A 130 7.93 -5.21 -21.51
CA LEU A 130 7.40 -6.10 -22.54
C LEU A 130 6.52 -5.39 -23.58
N VAL A 131 5.81 -4.32 -23.19
CA VAL A 131 4.95 -3.54 -24.11
C VAL A 131 5.66 -2.35 -24.77
N GLY A 132 6.94 -2.10 -24.45
CA GLY A 132 7.76 -1.05 -25.05
C GLY A 132 7.38 0.37 -24.61
N ASN A 133 6.86 0.53 -23.39
CA ASN A 133 6.46 1.81 -22.79
C ASN A 133 7.49 2.36 -21.80
#